data_AF-A0A8D8XC74-F1
#
_entry.id   AF-A0A8D8XC74-F1
#
_cell.length_a   1.000
_cell.length_b   1.000
_cell.length_c   1.000
_cell.angle_alpha   90.00
_cell.angle_beta   90.00
_cell.angle_gamma   90.00
#
_symmetry.space_group_name_H-M   'P 1'
#
loop_
_entity.id
_entity.type
_entity.pdbx_description
1 polymer ?
#
loop_
_entity_poly.entity_id
_entity_poly.type
_entity_poly.pdbx_seq_one_letter_code
_entity_poly.pdbx_strand_id
1 'polypeptide(L)'
;MDLVTERKNTNALVKKNKKKSKTIQAYKLRDKETQKLYQEKVDENIDAHQENTRESEELEQMWTCFKNSILTAAETTCGLSVKGVKKKFTHWWTEEVKRIVKDKKIAWKKYLTTKSQTDYEMYKEKRTAAKNAVLMAKSKSWKEFGEKWKGPTKIIENCFTE
;
A
#
# COMPACT_ATOMS: atom_id res chain seq x y z
N MET A 1 7.02 -38.74 -35.50
CA MET A 1 7.78 -38.81 -34.24
C MET A 1 8.74 -37.62 -34.20
N ASP A 2 8.60 -36.57 -33.42
CA ASP A 2 7.55 -36.09 -32.53
C ASP A 2 7.60 -34.56 -32.56
N LEU A 3 6.42 -33.96 -32.58
CA LEU A 3 6.17 -32.52 -32.51
C LEU A 3 6.53 -32.02 -31.10
N VAL A 4 7.76 -31.55 -30.88
CA VAL A 4 8.16 -30.95 -29.60
C VAL A 4 7.68 -29.49 -29.50
N THR A 5 6.39 -29.39 -29.20
CA THR A 5 5.77 -28.45 -28.25
C THR A 5 6.28 -27.01 -28.26
N GLU A 6 5.66 -26.21 -29.12
CA GLU A 6 5.68 -24.76 -29.09
C GLU A 6 5.06 -24.24 -27.77
N ARG A 7 5.89 -24.00 -26.75
CA ARG A 7 5.44 -23.38 -25.50
C ARG A 7 5.22 -21.89 -25.71
N LYS A 8 4.00 -21.52 -26.09
CA LYS A 8 3.47 -20.15 -26.05
C LYS A 8 3.71 -19.56 -24.65
N ASN A 9 4.67 -18.65 -24.52
CA ASN A 9 4.88 -17.87 -23.30
C ASN A 9 3.90 -16.70 -23.26
N THR A 10 2.62 -17.03 -23.08
CA THR A 10 1.54 -16.08 -22.85
C THR A 10 1.44 -15.79 -21.36
N ASN A 11 2.36 -14.99 -20.82
CA ASN A 11 2.17 -14.41 -19.49
C ASN A 11 2.67 -12.97 -19.42
N ALA A 12 2.18 -12.14 -20.36
CA ALA A 12 1.90 -10.76 -20.04
C ALA A 12 0.71 -10.76 -19.06
N LEU A 13 1.00 -10.96 -17.78
CA LEU A 13 0.02 -10.68 -16.72
C LEU A 13 -0.32 -9.19 -16.84
N VAL A 14 -1.39 -8.88 -17.58
CA VAL A 14 -2.06 -7.58 -17.54
C VAL A 14 -2.41 -7.37 -16.08
N LYS A 15 -1.59 -6.58 -15.38
CA LYS A 15 -1.80 -6.29 -13.97
C LYS A 15 -3.09 -5.50 -13.89
N LYS A 16 -4.21 -6.19 -13.61
CA LYS A 16 -5.50 -5.55 -13.34
C LYS A 16 -5.24 -4.51 -12.26
N ASN A 17 -5.41 -3.23 -12.59
CA ASN A 17 -5.29 -2.15 -11.62
C ASN A 17 -6.39 -2.39 -10.58
N LYS A 18 -6.02 -2.85 -9.38
CA LYS A 18 -6.97 -2.97 -8.27
C LYS A 18 -7.55 -1.59 -8.04
N LYS A 19 -8.87 -1.43 -8.26
CA LYS A 19 -9.57 -0.17 -8.01
C LYS A 19 -9.35 0.22 -6.56
N LYS A 20 -9.04 1.49 -6.31
CA LYS A 20 -8.98 2.04 -4.96
C LYS A 20 -10.40 1.99 -4.39
N SER A 21 -10.59 1.35 -3.24
CA SER A 21 -11.88 1.37 -2.53
C SER A 21 -11.71 2.11 -1.20
N LYS A 22 -12.69 2.97 -0.90
CA LYS A 22 -12.81 3.60 0.42
C LYS A 22 -13.69 2.70 1.28
N THR A 23 -13.33 2.51 2.54
CA THR A 23 -14.13 1.73 3.50
C THR A 23 -14.10 2.45 4.84
N ILE A 24 -15.27 2.61 5.46
CA ILE A 24 -15.42 3.16 6.80
C ILE A 24 -14.68 2.28 7.79
N GLN A 25 -13.94 2.92 8.71
CA GLN A 25 -13.20 2.23 9.76
C GLN A 25 -14.12 1.83 10.94
N ALA A 26 -15.13 1.01 10.67
CA ALA A 26 -16.17 0.65 11.65
C ALA A 26 -15.62 0.02 12.95
N TYR A 27 -14.40 -0.55 12.91
CA TYR A 27 -13.73 -1.07 14.12
C TYR A 27 -13.45 0.01 15.17
N LYS A 28 -13.43 1.30 14.81
CA LYS A 28 -13.26 2.42 15.74
C LYS A 28 -14.49 2.65 16.63
N LEU A 29 -15.67 2.20 16.22
CA LEU A 29 -16.88 2.24 17.06
C LEU A 29 -16.80 1.29 18.27
N ARG A 30 -15.72 0.51 18.42
CA ARG A 30 -15.43 -0.23 19.65
C ARG A 30 -15.05 0.69 20.81
N ASP A 31 -14.54 1.87 20.49
CA ASP A 31 -14.23 2.90 21.46
C ASP A 31 -15.51 3.66 21.85
N LYS A 32 -15.72 3.83 23.16
CA LYS A 32 -16.96 4.42 23.70
C LYS A 32 -17.09 5.91 23.40
N GLU A 33 -15.98 6.63 23.38
CA GLU A 33 -15.96 8.06 23.05
C GLU A 33 -16.34 8.27 21.58
N THR A 34 -15.72 7.51 20.68
CA THR A 34 -16.05 7.52 19.25
C THR A 34 -17.51 7.10 19.00
N GLN A 35 -18.03 6.13 19.76
CA GLN A 35 -19.42 5.70 19.67
C GLN A 35 -20.41 6.82 20.04
N LYS A 36 -20.14 7.54 21.14
CA LYS A 36 -21.00 8.63 21.59
C LYS A 36 -21.03 9.77 20.58
N LEU A 37 -19.85 10.17 20.08
CA LEU A 37 -19.74 11.19 19.03
C LEU A 37 -20.47 10.77 17.75
N TYR A 38 -20.44 9.49 17.40
CA TYR A 38 -21.16 8.97 16.25
C TYR A 38 -22.67 9.07 16.42
N GLN A 39 -23.20 8.75 17.61
CA GLN A 39 -24.63 8.89 17.90
C GLN A 39 -25.07 10.35 17.78
N GLU A 40 -24.36 11.26 18.45
CA GLU A 40 -24.63 12.71 18.38
C GLU A 40 -24.64 13.20 16.91
N LYS A 41 -23.68 12.76 16.09
CA LYS A 41 -23.63 13.12 14.66
C LYS A 41 -24.71 12.49 13.80
N VAL A 42 -25.18 11.30 14.15
CA VAL A 42 -26.31 10.68 13.43
C VAL A 42 -27.59 11.46 13.72
N ASP A 43 -27.82 11.83 14.97
CA ASP A 43 -29.00 12.58 15.39
C ASP A 43 -29.00 13.97 14.72
N GLU A 44 -27.90 14.71 14.79
CA GLU A 44 -27.75 16.01 14.10
C GLU A 44 -28.03 15.91 12.58
N ASN A 45 -27.52 14.87 11.93
CA ASN A 45 -27.71 14.69 10.49
C ASN A 45 -29.16 14.31 10.16
N ILE A 46 -29.86 13.55 11.02
CA ILE A 46 -31.26 13.18 10.81
C ILE A 46 -32.15 14.41 10.99
N ASP A 47 -31.94 15.18 12.06
CA ASP A 47 -32.71 16.39 12.35
C ASP A 47 -32.56 17.43 11.23
N ALA A 48 -31.34 17.64 10.74
CA ALA A 48 -31.07 18.55 9.63
C ALA A 48 -31.78 18.14 8.32
N HIS A 49 -32.02 16.85 8.10
CA HIS A 49 -32.76 16.37 6.95
C HIS A 49 -34.29 16.46 7.17
N GLN A 50 -34.78 16.23 8.39
CA GLN A 50 -36.20 16.38 8.72
C GLN A 50 -36.69 17.82 8.53
N GLU A 51 -35.89 18.83 8.90
CA GLU A 51 -36.24 20.24 8.69
C GLU A 51 -36.31 20.64 7.20
N ASN A 52 -35.65 19.89 6.32
CA ASN A 52 -35.57 20.18 4.88
C ASN A 52 -36.52 19.32 4.03
N THR A 53 -37.10 18.27 4.61
CA THR A 53 -38.05 17.37 3.94
C THR A 53 -39.46 17.97 3.93
N ARG A 54 -40.02 18.19 2.74
CA ARG A 54 -41.45 18.53 2.59
C ARG A 54 -42.29 17.26 2.69
N GLU A 55 -43.53 17.35 3.18
CA GLU A 55 -44.47 16.23 3.43
C GLU A 55 -44.77 15.29 2.23
N SER A 56 -44.17 15.52 1.06
CA SER A 56 -44.39 14.80 -0.19
C SER A 56 -43.11 14.15 -0.73
N GLU A 57 -42.23 13.64 0.13
CA GLU A 57 -41.08 12.84 -0.29
C GLU A 57 -41.45 11.36 -0.43
N GLU A 58 -41.09 10.77 -1.56
CA GLU A 58 -41.23 9.33 -1.81
C GLU A 58 -40.39 8.55 -0.80
N LEU A 59 -40.88 7.40 -0.31
CA LEU A 59 -40.20 6.55 0.70
C LEU A 59 -38.71 6.29 0.39
N GLU A 60 -38.37 6.13 -0.89
CA GLU A 60 -37.00 5.91 -1.36
C GLU A 60 -36.08 7.12 -1.11
N GLN A 61 -36.63 8.34 -1.13
CA GLN A 61 -35.90 9.57 -0.85
C GLN A 61 -35.57 9.65 0.65
N MET A 62 -36.56 9.39 1.51
CA MET A 62 -36.33 9.31 2.96
C MET A 62 -35.29 8.25 3.31
N TRP A 63 -35.36 7.07 2.68
CA TRP A 63 -34.37 6.00 2.88
C TRP A 63 -32.97 6.41 2.43
N THR A 64 -32.87 7.13 1.31
CA THR A 64 -31.61 7.64 0.80
C THR A 64 -31.01 8.69 1.75
N CYS A 65 -31.82 9.61 2.26
CA CYS A 65 -31.41 10.59 3.25
C CYS A 65 -30.89 9.91 4.53
N PHE A 66 -31.66 8.96 5.09
CA PHE A 66 -31.26 8.22 6.29
C PHE A 66 -29.92 7.48 6.11
N LYS A 67 -29.77 6.77 4.97
CA LYS A 67 -28.53 6.09 4.63
C LYS A 67 -27.36 7.07 4.53
N ASN A 68 -27.58 8.22 3.91
CA ASN A 68 -26.55 9.26 3.78
C ASN A 68 -26.19 9.87 5.14
N SER A 69 -27.15 10.09 6.05
CA SER A 69 -26.88 10.57 7.41
C SER A 69 -25.97 9.61 8.18
N ILE A 70 -26.28 8.32 8.13
CA ILE A 70 -25.48 7.25 8.76
C ILE A 70 -24.08 7.21 8.17
N LEU A 71 -23.96 7.22 6.84
CA LEU A 71 -22.67 7.13 6.17
C LEU A 71 -21.83 8.39 6.44
N THR A 72 -22.42 9.57 6.37
CA THR A 72 -21.72 10.86 6.61
C THR A 72 -21.25 10.98 8.05
N ALA A 73 -22.08 10.60 9.03
CA ALA A 73 -21.69 10.55 10.43
C ALA A 73 -20.54 9.55 10.65
N ALA A 74 -20.60 8.38 10.02
CA ALA A 74 -19.56 7.35 10.15
C ALA A 74 -18.25 7.76 9.46
N GLU A 75 -18.33 8.46 8.32
CA GLU A 75 -17.17 9.03 7.64
C GLU A 75 -16.50 10.12 8.47
N THR A 76 -17.30 10.97 9.12
CA THR A 76 -16.80 12.08 9.94
C THR A 76 -16.14 11.58 11.23
N THR A 77 -16.76 10.60 11.90
CA THR A 77 -16.29 10.09 13.20
C THR A 77 -15.23 9.01 13.08
N CYS A 78 -15.47 7.97 12.27
CA CYS A 78 -14.56 6.85 12.13
C CYS A 78 -13.47 7.12 11.07
N GLY A 79 -13.76 7.97 10.09
CA GLY A 79 -12.87 8.18 8.97
C GLY A 79 -12.84 7.01 7.97
N LEU A 80 -12.13 7.24 6.88
CA LEU A 80 -12.06 6.34 5.73
C LEU A 80 -10.67 5.71 5.61
N SER A 81 -10.66 4.40 5.38
CA SER A 81 -9.45 3.68 4.96
C SER A 81 -9.48 3.47 3.45
N VAL A 82 -8.41 3.88 2.77
CA VAL A 82 -8.24 3.62 1.33
C VAL A 82 -7.49 2.30 1.14
N LYS A 83 -8.18 1.29 0.62
CA LYS A 83 -7.58 0.03 0.20
C LYS A 83 -7.15 0.11 -1.27
N GLY A 84 -6.10 -0.61 -1.63
CA GLY A 84 -5.61 -0.68 -3.01
C GLY A 84 -4.59 0.40 -3.39
N VAL A 85 -4.21 1.30 -2.47
CA VAL A 85 -3.00 2.09 -2.66
C VAL A 85 -1.80 1.15 -2.57
N LYS A 86 -0.97 1.11 -3.60
CA LYS A 86 0.32 0.41 -3.52
C LYS A 86 1.09 1.04 -2.38
N LYS A 87 1.42 0.26 -1.35
CA LYS A 87 2.33 0.72 -0.29
C LYS A 87 3.55 1.32 -0.98
N LYS A 88 3.95 2.52 -0.55
CA LYS A 88 5.22 3.11 -0.99
C LYS A 88 6.28 2.04 -0.71
N PHE A 89 7.01 1.61 -1.75
CA PHE A 89 8.09 0.66 -1.56
C PHE A 89 9.08 1.24 -0.53
N THR A 90 9.82 0.38 0.15
CA THR A 90 10.90 0.80 1.05
C THR A 90 11.78 1.85 0.35
N HIS A 91 12.23 2.89 1.07
CA HIS A 91 12.93 4.05 0.51
C HIS A 91 14.11 3.69 -0.42
N TRP A 92 14.86 2.63 -0.11
CA TRP A 92 15.96 2.13 -0.94
C TRP A 92 15.53 1.44 -2.26
N TRP A 93 14.25 1.15 -2.45
CA TRP A 93 13.73 0.47 -3.64
C TRP A 93 13.48 1.47 -4.78
N THR A 94 14.57 2.00 -5.32
CA THR A 94 14.56 2.98 -6.42
C THR A 94 14.26 2.32 -7.77
N GLU A 95 13.88 3.14 -8.77
CA GLU A 95 13.64 2.63 -10.12
C GLU A 95 14.90 2.00 -10.73
N GLU A 96 16.08 2.47 -10.33
CA GLU A 96 17.37 1.90 -10.71
C GLU A 96 17.53 0.46 -10.20
N VAL A 97 17.31 0.22 -8.91
CA VAL A 97 17.38 -1.12 -8.31
C VAL A 97 16.38 -2.06 -8.99
N LYS A 98 15.18 -1.54 -9.29
CA LYS A 98 14.13 -2.30 -9.98
C LYS A 98 14.54 -2.66 -11.42
N ARG A 99 15.19 -1.76 -12.15
CA ARG A 99 15.74 -2.02 -13.49
C ARG A 99 16.79 -3.13 -13.45
N ILE A 100 17.79 -3.01 -12.58
CA ILE A 100 18.86 -4.00 -12.47
C ILE A 100 18.33 -5.39 -12.06
N VAL A 101 17.37 -5.45 -11.12
CA VAL A 101 16.72 -6.71 -10.72
C VAL A 101 15.89 -7.30 -11.87
N LYS A 102 15.26 -6.45 -12.69
CA LYS A 102 14.53 -6.88 -13.90
C LYS A 102 15.49 -7.47 -14.93
N ASP A 103 16.64 -6.83 -15.17
CA ASP A 103 17.64 -7.31 -16.13
C ASP A 103 18.22 -8.66 -15.72
N LYS A 104 18.53 -8.85 -14.43
CA LYS A 104 18.88 -10.17 -13.87
C LYS A 104 17.81 -11.21 -14.19
N LYS A 105 16.53 -10.88 -14.01
CA LYS A 105 15.42 -11.79 -14.26
C LYS A 105 15.27 -12.13 -15.74
N ILE A 106 15.51 -11.17 -16.63
CA ILE A 106 15.50 -11.38 -18.08
C ILE A 106 16.64 -12.33 -18.49
N ALA A 107 17.86 -12.07 -18.01
CA ALA A 107 19.02 -12.93 -18.29
C ALA A 107 18.80 -14.37 -17.79
N TRP A 108 18.22 -14.53 -16.60
CA TRP A 108 17.86 -15.86 -16.07
C TRP A 108 16.85 -16.58 -16.96
N LYS A 109 15.80 -15.89 -17.41
CA LYS A 109 14.81 -16.47 -18.32
C LYS A 109 15.44 -16.86 -19.66
N LYS A 110 16.33 -16.02 -20.19
CA LYS A 110 17.06 -16.30 -21.44
C LYS A 110 17.88 -17.59 -21.30
N TYR A 111 18.67 -17.71 -20.23
CA TYR A 111 19.43 -18.92 -19.93
C TYR A 111 18.53 -20.15 -19.78
N LEU A 112 17.37 -20.04 -19.12
CA LEU A 112 16.44 -21.17 -19.01
C LEU A 112 15.89 -21.66 -20.37
N THR A 113 15.77 -20.76 -21.34
CA THR A 113 15.33 -21.10 -22.70
C THR A 113 16.46 -21.70 -23.53
N THR A 114 17.64 -21.08 -23.55
CA THR A 114 18.75 -21.46 -24.44
C THR A 114 19.65 -22.53 -23.84
N LYS A 115 19.76 -22.59 -22.51
CA LYS A 115 20.73 -23.37 -21.73
C LYS A 115 22.19 -23.18 -22.16
N SER A 116 22.50 -22.06 -22.81
CA SER A 116 23.85 -21.73 -23.26
C SER A 116 24.75 -21.29 -22.11
N GLN A 117 26.04 -21.63 -22.19
CA GLN A 117 27.06 -21.18 -21.25
C GLN A 117 27.23 -19.65 -21.27
N THR A 118 27.16 -19.02 -22.45
CA THR A 118 27.28 -17.56 -22.59
C THR A 118 26.13 -16.81 -21.91
N ASP A 119 24.91 -17.35 -21.99
CA ASP A 119 23.74 -16.78 -21.31
C ASP A 119 23.81 -16.99 -19.79
N TYR A 120 24.47 -18.05 -19.33
CA TYR A 120 24.73 -18.28 -17.91
C TYR A 120 25.72 -17.26 -17.33
N GLU A 121 26.81 -16.98 -18.06
CA GLU A 121 27.81 -15.97 -17.70
C GLU A 121 27.18 -14.58 -17.62
N MET A 122 26.40 -14.21 -18.63
CA MET A 122 25.62 -12.97 -18.63
C MET A 122 24.66 -12.90 -17.42
N TYR A 123 23.97 -13.99 -17.09
CA TYR A 123 23.14 -14.05 -15.89
C TYR A 123 23.96 -13.85 -14.60
N LYS A 124 25.15 -14.45 -14.49
CA LYS A 124 26.03 -14.34 -13.33
C LYS A 124 26.46 -12.89 -13.11
N GLU A 125 26.84 -12.19 -14.17
CA GLU A 125 27.16 -10.76 -14.12
C GLU A 125 25.97 -9.92 -13.64
N LYS A 126 24.79 -10.09 -14.26
CA LYS A 126 23.59 -9.35 -13.87
C LYS A 126 23.12 -9.70 -12.44
N ARG A 127 23.36 -10.94 -11.98
CA ARG A 127 23.08 -11.36 -10.60
C ARG A 127 23.98 -10.62 -9.61
N THR A 128 25.27 -10.51 -9.89
CA THR A 128 26.22 -9.77 -9.05
C THR A 128 25.88 -8.27 -9.03
N ALA A 129 25.60 -7.68 -10.19
CA ALA A 129 25.16 -6.30 -10.30
C ALA A 129 23.89 -6.02 -9.46
N ALA A 130 22.88 -6.90 -9.54
CA ALA A 130 21.67 -6.78 -8.73
C ALA A 130 21.95 -6.89 -7.22
N LYS A 131 22.82 -7.81 -6.81
CA LYS A 131 23.22 -7.95 -5.40
C LYS A 131 23.88 -6.68 -4.89
N ASN A 132 24.83 -6.13 -5.65
CA ASN A 132 25.57 -4.92 -5.28
C ASN A 132 24.66 -3.69 -5.26
N ALA A 133 23.79 -3.52 -6.24
CA ALA A 133 22.83 -2.42 -6.28
C ALA A 133 21.89 -2.42 -5.07
N VAL A 134 21.35 -3.58 -4.69
CA VAL A 134 20.50 -3.73 -3.50
C VAL A 134 21.29 -3.41 -2.22
N LEU A 135 22.54 -3.90 -2.12
CA LEU A 135 23.40 -3.64 -0.96
C LEU A 135 23.68 -2.14 -0.80
N MET A 136 24.10 -1.48 -1.88
CA MET A 136 24.40 -0.04 -1.89
C MET A 136 23.15 0.79 -1.57
N ALA A 137 22.01 0.47 -2.18
CA ALA A 137 20.77 1.19 -1.93
C ALA A 137 20.30 1.05 -0.48
N LYS A 138 20.39 -0.17 0.09
CA LYS A 138 20.10 -0.39 1.51
C LYS A 138 21.06 0.40 2.39
N SER A 139 22.37 0.31 2.15
CA SER A 139 23.38 1.02 2.93
C SER A 139 23.13 2.52 2.92
N LYS A 140 22.86 3.10 1.74
CA LYS A 140 22.50 4.52 1.59
C LYS A 140 21.25 4.88 2.38
N SER A 141 20.17 4.12 2.24
CA SER A 141 18.93 4.37 2.98
C SER A 141 19.09 4.25 4.49
N TRP A 142 19.93 3.34 4.99
CA TRP A 142 20.21 3.22 6.42
C TRP A 142 21.03 4.40 6.94
N LYS A 143 22.01 4.89 6.17
CA LYS A 143 22.77 6.10 6.50
C LYS A 143 21.87 7.33 6.56
N GLU A 144 21.07 7.57 5.52
CA GLU A 144 20.11 8.69 5.47
C GLU A 144 19.09 8.62 6.63
N PHE A 145 18.61 7.41 6.95
CA PHE A 145 17.72 7.21 8.08
C PHE A 145 18.40 7.55 9.41
N GLY A 146 19.64 7.10 9.61
CA GLY A 146 20.43 7.40 10.81
C GLY A 146 20.77 8.88 10.97
N GLU A 147 21.11 9.57 9.87
CA GLU A 147 21.34 11.02 9.86
C GLU A 147 20.09 11.81 10.23
N LYS A 148 18.94 11.42 9.65
CA LYS A 148 17.63 11.99 10.00
C LYS A 148 17.25 11.72 11.45
N TRP A 149 17.73 10.61 12.02
CA TRP A 149 17.45 10.18 13.38
C TRP A 149 18.52 10.63 14.40
N LYS A 150 19.25 11.72 14.14
CA LYS A 150 19.98 12.44 15.20
C LYS A 150 19.01 13.28 16.04
N GLY A 151 18.10 12.61 16.74
CA GLY A 151 17.37 13.18 17.89
C GLY A 151 18.30 13.29 19.10
N PRO A 152 17.93 14.02 20.18
CA PRO A 152 18.81 14.25 21.32
C PRO A 152 19.18 12.90 21.95
N THR A 153 20.41 12.47 21.70
CA THR A 153 21.06 11.46 22.52
C THR A 153 21.13 12.06 23.92
N LYS A 154 20.23 11.65 24.81
CA LYS A 154 20.47 11.82 26.24
C LYS A 154 21.77 11.08 26.51
N ILE A 155 22.85 11.84 26.61
CA ILE A 155 24.09 11.36 27.21
C ILE A 155 23.66 10.97 28.62
N ILE A 156 23.58 9.67 28.89
CA ILE A 156 23.46 9.20 30.27
C ILE A 156 24.88 9.36 30.83
N GLU A 157 25.24 10.61 31.12
CA GLU A 157 26.39 10.92 31.94
C GLU A 157 25.99 10.54 33.37
N ASN A 158 26.74 9.60 33.93
CA ASN A 158 26.80 9.19 35.33
C ASN A 158 25.64 8.33 35.88
N CYS A 159 25.75 7.01 35.66
CA CYS A 159 25.22 5.99 36.59
C CYS A 159 26.33 5.10 37.18
N PHE A 160 27.59 5.55 37.18
CA PHE A 160 28.70 4.81 37.80
C PHE A 160 29.65 5.79 38.49
N THR A 161 29.23 6.29 39.64
CA THR A 161 30.16 6.71 40.70
C THR A 161 29.78 5.92 41.94
N GLU A 162 30.81 5.33 42.55
CA GLU A 162 30.83 4.35 43.63
C GLU A 162 29.99 4.72 44.86
#